data_AF-A0A6L7WZS4-F1
#
_entry.id   AF-A0A6L7WZS4-F1
#
_cell.length_a   1.000
_cell.length_b   1.000
_cell.length_c   1.000
_cell.angle_alpha   90.00
_cell.angle_beta   90.00
_cell.angle_gamma   90.00
#
_symmetry.space_group_name_H-M   'P 1'
#
loop_
_entity.id
_entity.type
_entity.pdbx_description
1 polymer ?
#
loop_
_entity_poly.entity_id
_entity_poly.type
_entity_poly.pdbx_seq_one_letter_code
_entity_poly.pdbx_strand_id
1 'polypeptide(L)'
;MSSGSLPLRPSLEHLKKQAKALLKAVNKGDRDAALKLRSSRPALAKASDTEIATAKLSLRDAQAAIAREYGCESWSDLKQRVNELSQSDLREVETTENSIYTPQSYTERIRQELGNCLIDTDLSQGEKLIGKVRDRYDLGDRMALITTDRQSAFDRVLAAILFKGQVLNMTSAWWFEQTRHIVPNHVLSVPDPNVTIAKICTVFPIEFVMRAYITGTTSTSLWTVYRSGRRQYCGIDVPDGLIKNQKLPTNYLTPTTKAEDHDRPISPDEIVSENWMTADDWEQCSRIAQELFAFGQAKAAEHGLVLVDTKYEMGRDENGEILLID
;
A
#
# COMPACT_ATOMS: atom_id res chain seq x y z
N MET A 1 -2.95 31.83 13.21
CA MET A 1 -3.29 30.63 12.41
C MET A 1 -1.99 29.98 12.02
N SER A 2 -1.83 28.68 12.22
CA SER A 2 -0.63 27.96 11.80
C SER A 2 -0.53 28.02 10.28
N SER A 3 0.46 28.73 9.75
CA SER A 3 0.86 28.60 8.34
C SER A 3 1.35 27.16 8.15
N GLY A 4 0.68 26.40 7.29
CA GLY A 4 1.16 25.05 6.98
C GLY A 4 2.51 25.15 6.28
N SER A 5 3.51 24.39 6.72
CA SER A 5 4.73 24.24 5.91
C SER A 5 4.39 23.48 4.63
N LEU A 6 5.06 23.82 3.52
CA LEU A 6 5.00 22.98 2.33
C LEU A 6 5.44 21.54 2.68
N PRO A 7 4.85 20.52 2.06
CA PRO A 7 5.34 19.14 2.22
C PRO A 7 6.78 19.03 1.71
N LEU A 8 7.54 18.05 2.23
CA LEU A 8 8.95 17.81 1.90
C LEU A 8 9.21 17.77 0.39
N ARG A 9 8.30 17.18 -0.40
CA ARG A 9 8.37 17.14 -1.88
C ARG A 9 7.10 17.74 -2.48
N PRO A 10 7.02 19.07 -2.61
CA PRO A 10 5.81 19.71 -3.09
C PRO A 10 5.64 19.54 -4.61
N SER A 11 4.45 19.14 -5.05
CA SER A 11 4.12 19.01 -6.47
C SER A 11 3.18 20.12 -6.93
N LEU A 12 3.60 20.90 -7.93
CA LEU A 12 2.75 21.93 -8.54
C LEU A 12 1.48 21.34 -9.16
N GLU A 13 1.54 20.14 -9.71
CA GLU A 13 0.37 19.46 -10.26
C GLU A 13 -0.63 19.13 -9.14
N HIS A 14 -0.13 18.61 -8.01
CA HIS A 14 -0.95 18.31 -6.85
C HIS A 14 -1.62 19.57 -6.28
N LEU A 15 -0.86 20.65 -6.11
CA LEU A 15 -1.38 21.94 -5.63
C LEU A 15 -2.44 22.53 -6.58
N LYS A 16 -2.28 22.36 -7.90
CA LYS A 16 -3.31 22.72 -8.89
C LYS A 16 -4.58 21.88 -8.73
N LYS A 17 -4.45 20.57 -8.47
CA LYS A 17 -5.59 19.68 -8.19
C LYS A 17 -6.31 20.10 -6.91
N GLN A 18 -5.57 20.45 -5.84
CA GLN A 18 -6.15 20.99 -4.61
C GLN A 18 -6.96 22.27 -4.86
N ALA A 19 -6.44 23.22 -5.65
CA ALA A 19 -7.18 24.44 -5.99
C ALA A 19 -8.47 24.15 -6.77
N LYS A 20 -8.44 23.20 -7.72
CA LYS A 20 -9.65 22.77 -8.46
C LYS A 20 -10.67 22.09 -7.55
N ALA A 21 -10.20 21.25 -6.61
CA ALA A 21 -11.07 20.56 -5.65
C ALA A 21 -11.72 21.56 -4.69
N LEU A 22 -10.95 22.53 -4.18
CA LEU A 22 -11.46 23.62 -3.34
C LEU A 22 -12.57 24.39 -4.06
N LEU A 23 -12.34 24.80 -5.30
CA LEU A 23 -13.35 25.52 -6.09
C LEU A 23 -14.63 24.69 -6.29
N LYS A 24 -14.49 23.40 -6.59
CA LYS A 24 -15.63 22.49 -6.75
C LYS A 24 -16.41 22.30 -5.46
N ALA A 25 -15.73 22.22 -4.31
CA ALA A 25 -16.35 22.05 -3.00
C ALA A 25 -17.14 23.31 -2.60
N VAL A 26 -16.57 24.50 -2.82
CA VAL A 26 -17.25 25.78 -2.57
C VAL A 26 -18.53 25.91 -3.38
N ASN A 27 -18.48 25.57 -4.67
CA ASN A 27 -19.67 25.61 -5.54
C ASN A 27 -20.76 24.61 -5.13
N LYS A 28 -20.43 23.62 -4.30
CA LYS A 28 -21.38 22.65 -3.72
C LYS A 28 -21.89 23.07 -2.34
N GLY A 29 -21.50 24.24 -1.83
CA GLY A 29 -21.89 24.72 -0.51
C GLY A 29 -21.12 24.07 0.64
N ASP A 30 -19.92 23.53 0.38
CA ASP A 30 -19.08 22.95 1.43
C ASP A 30 -18.58 24.02 2.41
N ARG A 31 -18.93 23.84 3.70
CA ARG A 31 -18.65 24.80 4.77
C ARG A 31 -17.16 24.96 5.05
N ASP A 32 -16.39 23.88 5.02
CA ASP A 32 -14.94 23.93 5.30
C ASP A 32 -14.20 24.61 4.15
N ALA A 33 -14.63 24.35 2.92
CA ALA A 33 -14.13 25.01 1.73
C ALA A 33 -14.42 26.53 1.75
N ALA A 34 -15.62 26.93 2.18
CA ALA A 34 -15.99 28.33 2.36
C ALA A 34 -15.17 29.00 3.48
N LEU A 35 -14.99 28.34 4.62
CA LEU A 35 -14.14 28.82 5.72
C LEU A 35 -12.69 29.06 5.26
N LYS A 36 -12.15 28.14 4.46
CA LYS A 36 -10.79 28.25 3.90
C LYS A 36 -10.63 29.44 2.94
N LEU A 37 -11.67 29.78 2.19
CA LEU A 37 -11.66 31.01 1.38
C LEU A 37 -11.76 32.28 2.22
N ARG A 38 -12.54 32.28 3.31
CA ARG A 38 -12.65 33.43 4.22
C ARG A 38 -11.35 33.73 4.92
N SER A 39 -10.70 32.70 5.46
CA SER A 39 -9.44 32.86 6.19
C SER A 39 -8.30 33.33 5.28
N SER A 40 -8.37 32.99 3.99
CA SER A 40 -7.35 33.36 3.04
C SER A 40 -7.63 34.64 2.27
N ARG A 41 -8.88 35.18 2.24
CA ARG A 41 -9.21 36.38 1.45
C ARG A 41 -9.88 37.46 2.31
N PRO A 42 -9.19 38.60 2.54
CA PRO A 42 -9.77 39.72 3.29
C PRO A 42 -11.12 40.21 2.74
N ALA A 43 -11.29 40.23 1.41
CA ALA A 43 -12.53 40.65 0.75
C ALA A 43 -13.74 39.74 1.03
N LEU A 44 -13.51 38.48 1.44
CA LEU A 44 -14.57 37.52 1.76
C LEU A 44 -14.72 37.28 3.27
N ALA A 45 -13.91 37.93 4.10
CA ALA A 45 -13.82 37.63 5.54
C ALA A 45 -15.17 37.72 6.28
N LYS A 46 -16.09 38.57 5.79
CA LYS A 46 -17.43 38.79 6.36
C LYS A 46 -18.56 38.11 5.58
N ALA A 47 -18.27 37.44 4.47
CA ALA A 47 -19.28 36.78 3.64
C ALA A 47 -19.80 35.50 4.33
N SER A 48 -21.08 35.22 4.19
CA SER A 48 -21.71 33.97 4.60
C SER A 48 -21.32 32.81 3.67
N ASP A 49 -21.52 31.56 4.12
CA ASP A 49 -21.25 30.37 3.30
C ASP A 49 -22.07 30.40 1.99
N THR A 50 -23.32 30.86 2.06
CA THR A 50 -24.20 31.02 0.89
C THR A 50 -23.71 32.08 -0.09
N GLU A 51 -23.22 33.22 0.41
CA GLU A 51 -22.66 34.28 -0.43
C GLU A 51 -21.36 33.82 -1.11
N ILE A 52 -20.55 33.01 -0.44
CA ILE A 52 -19.30 32.46 -1.01
C ILE A 52 -19.60 31.38 -2.06
N ALA A 53 -20.59 30.52 -1.82
CA ALA A 53 -20.99 29.48 -2.76
C ALA A 53 -21.62 30.05 -4.04
N THR A 54 -22.27 31.22 -3.94
CA THR A 54 -22.91 31.91 -5.08
C THR A 54 -22.02 32.98 -5.72
N ALA A 55 -20.96 33.41 -5.03
CA ALA A 55 -19.91 34.22 -5.62
C ALA A 55 -19.26 33.40 -6.75
N LYS A 56 -19.29 33.92 -7.98
CA LYS A 56 -18.69 33.31 -9.17
C LYS A 56 -17.15 33.31 -9.07
N LEU A 57 -16.60 32.55 -8.13
CA LEU A 57 -15.18 32.49 -7.85
C LEU A 57 -14.44 31.79 -8.98
N SER A 58 -13.26 32.30 -9.28
CA SER A 58 -12.40 31.77 -10.33
C SER A 58 -11.39 30.76 -9.77
N LEU A 59 -10.75 29.99 -10.66
CA LEU A 59 -9.62 29.14 -10.27
C LEU A 59 -8.46 29.96 -9.67
N ARG A 60 -8.27 31.21 -10.10
CA ARG A 60 -7.25 32.09 -9.50
C ARG A 60 -7.55 32.38 -8.03
N ASP A 61 -8.83 32.48 -7.68
CA ASP A 61 -9.23 32.74 -6.30
C ASP A 61 -8.93 31.56 -5.39
N ALA A 62 -9.20 30.35 -5.87
CA ALA A 62 -8.84 29.13 -5.16
C ALA A 62 -7.30 28.94 -5.09
N GLN A 63 -6.56 29.26 -6.14
CA GLN A 63 -5.09 29.20 -6.14
C GLN A 63 -4.47 30.17 -5.13
N ALA A 64 -4.98 31.39 -5.02
CA ALA A 64 -4.54 32.35 -4.02
C ALA A 64 -4.80 31.86 -2.58
N ALA A 65 -5.93 31.17 -2.36
CA ALA A 65 -6.24 30.57 -1.07
C ALA A 65 -5.25 29.47 -0.68
N ILE A 66 -4.91 28.58 -1.64
CA ILE A 66 -3.88 27.55 -1.45
C ILE A 66 -2.51 28.18 -1.20
N ALA A 67 -2.13 29.24 -1.92
CA ALA A 67 -0.84 29.92 -1.68
C ALA A 67 -0.70 30.46 -0.26
N ARG A 68 -1.73 31.13 0.25
CA ARG A 68 -1.72 31.74 1.59
C ARG A 68 -1.72 30.72 2.72
N GLU A 69 -2.33 29.55 2.51
CA GLU A 69 -2.24 28.42 3.44
C GLU A 69 -0.79 28.00 3.70
N TYR A 70 0.06 28.07 2.67
CA TYR A 70 1.49 27.77 2.75
C TYR A 70 2.37 29.02 2.97
N GLY A 71 1.78 30.12 3.44
CA GLY A 71 2.49 31.36 3.75
C GLY A 71 3.05 32.10 2.53
N CYS A 72 2.52 31.85 1.33
CA CYS A 72 2.90 32.57 0.11
C CYS A 72 1.87 33.66 -0.22
N GLU A 73 2.32 34.85 -0.60
CA GLU A 73 1.43 35.99 -0.87
C GLU A 73 0.58 35.78 -2.14
N SER A 74 1.15 35.07 -3.12
CA SER A 74 0.53 34.77 -4.41
C SER A 74 0.84 33.35 -4.91
N TRP A 75 0.06 32.92 -5.92
CA TRP A 75 0.32 31.67 -6.62
C TRP A 75 1.64 31.68 -7.39
N SER A 76 2.14 32.85 -7.82
CA SER A 76 3.48 32.99 -8.39
C SER A 76 4.56 32.66 -7.38
N ASP A 77 4.46 33.20 -6.17
CA ASP A 77 5.46 32.99 -5.11
C ASP A 77 5.49 31.53 -4.68
N LEU A 78 4.30 30.91 -4.56
CA LEU A 78 4.21 29.48 -4.30
C LEU A 78 4.88 28.66 -5.40
N LYS A 79 4.68 29.01 -6.68
CA LYS A 79 5.33 28.32 -7.80
C LYS A 79 6.85 28.45 -7.76
N GLN A 80 7.34 29.65 -7.49
CA GLN A 80 8.77 29.91 -7.39
C GLN A 80 9.38 29.10 -6.25
N ARG A 81 8.78 29.13 -5.06
CA ARG A 81 9.25 28.39 -3.89
C ARG A 81 9.27 26.88 -4.11
N VAL A 82 8.25 26.32 -4.78
CA VAL A 82 8.22 24.89 -5.13
C VAL A 82 9.32 24.53 -6.14
N ASN A 83 9.57 25.38 -7.12
CA ASN A 83 10.65 25.17 -8.09
C ASN A 83 12.03 25.27 -7.42
N GLU A 84 12.23 26.20 -6.50
CA GLU A 84 13.46 26.35 -5.71
C GLU A 84 13.72 25.10 -4.85
N LEU A 85 12.70 24.59 -4.16
CA LEU A 85 12.78 23.34 -3.38
C LEU A 85 13.08 22.13 -4.25
N SER A 86 12.48 22.05 -5.45
CA SER A 86 12.75 20.96 -6.39
C SER A 86 14.20 20.99 -6.93
N GLN A 87 14.80 22.18 -7.02
CA GLN A 87 16.19 22.35 -7.44
C GLN A 87 17.20 22.17 -6.29
N SER A 88 16.82 22.49 -5.05
CA SER A 88 17.65 22.20 -3.88
C SER A 88 17.70 20.70 -3.60
N ASP A 89 16.58 19.98 -3.76
CA ASP A 89 16.53 18.51 -3.67
C ASP A 89 17.52 17.86 -4.66
N LEU A 90 17.65 18.40 -5.88
CA LEU A 90 18.62 17.89 -6.86
C LEU A 90 20.08 18.14 -6.46
N ARG A 91 20.37 19.18 -5.66
CA ARG A 91 21.73 19.50 -5.19
C ARG A 91 22.08 18.80 -3.88
N GLU A 92 21.13 18.60 -2.96
CA GLU A 92 21.35 17.86 -1.71
C GLU A 92 21.54 16.35 -1.92
N VAL A 93 21.03 15.79 -3.03
CA VAL A 93 21.29 14.40 -3.42
C VAL A 93 22.79 14.17 -3.73
N GLU A 94 23.54 15.21 -4.14
CA GLU A 94 24.99 15.10 -4.38
C GLU A 94 25.83 15.23 -3.10
N THR A 95 25.31 15.78 -2.00
CA THR A 95 26.14 16.21 -0.86
C THR A 95 25.74 15.69 0.52
N THR A 96 24.76 14.78 0.63
CA THR A 96 24.33 14.26 1.94
C THR A 96 25.03 12.95 2.31
N GLU A 97 25.68 12.93 3.48
CA GLU A 97 26.33 11.77 4.14
C GLU A 97 25.39 10.57 4.40
N ASN A 98 24.09 10.71 4.09
CA ASN A 98 23.08 9.65 4.16
C ASN A 98 22.61 9.14 2.79
N SER A 99 23.30 9.47 1.69
CA SER A 99 23.08 8.75 0.43
C SER A 99 23.43 7.27 0.67
N ILE A 100 22.51 6.36 0.33
CA ILE A 100 22.85 4.95 0.23
C ILE A 100 23.95 4.87 -0.83
N TYR A 101 25.20 4.70 -0.39
CA TYR A 101 26.32 4.51 -1.28
C TYR A 101 25.98 3.34 -2.19
N THR A 102 25.71 3.64 -3.45
CA THR A 102 25.55 2.63 -4.48
C THR A 102 26.93 2.49 -5.11
N PRO A 103 27.62 1.35 -4.91
CA PRO A 103 28.91 1.12 -5.52
C PRO A 103 28.85 1.42 -7.02
N GLN A 104 29.89 2.04 -7.57
CA GLN A 104 29.93 2.39 -9.00
C GLN A 104 29.67 1.17 -9.90
N SER A 105 30.13 -0.01 -9.48
CA SER A 105 29.86 -1.29 -10.13
C SER A 105 28.36 -1.59 -10.27
N TYR A 106 27.55 -1.26 -9.27
CA TYR A 106 26.09 -1.43 -9.34
C TYR A 106 25.47 -0.42 -10.30
N THR A 107 25.95 0.82 -10.32
CA THR A 107 25.45 1.82 -11.27
C THR A 107 25.74 1.43 -12.71
N GLU A 108 26.93 0.92 -13.00
CA GLU A 108 27.31 0.42 -14.32
C GLU A 108 26.46 -0.79 -14.73
N ARG A 109 26.26 -1.74 -13.81
CA ARG A 109 25.37 -2.89 -14.02
C ARG A 109 23.93 -2.45 -14.31
N ILE A 110 23.37 -1.55 -13.51
CA ILE A 110 22.02 -1.02 -13.70
C ILE A 110 21.89 -0.38 -15.08
N ARG A 111 22.84 0.47 -15.48
CA ARG A 111 22.81 1.14 -16.79
C ARG A 111 22.82 0.14 -17.96
N GLN A 112 23.62 -0.92 -17.86
CA GLN A 112 23.70 -1.96 -18.90
C GLN A 112 22.39 -2.75 -19.03
N GLU A 113 21.65 -2.88 -17.92
CA GLU A 113 20.48 -3.76 -17.82
C GLU A 113 19.14 -3.01 -17.89
N LEU A 114 19.14 -1.67 -18.08
CA LEU A 114 17.92 -0.85 -18.16
C LEU A 114 16.91 -1.35 -19.21
N GLY A 115 17.39 -1.97 -20.29
CA GLY A 115 16.55 -2.54 -21.35
C GLY A 115 16.01 -3.95 -21.06
N ASN A 116 16.44 -4.58 -19.97
CA ASN A 116 16.24 -6.01 -19.70
C ASN A 116 15.25 -6.26 -18.55
N CYS A 117 14.33 -5.34 -18.30
CA CYS A 117 13.24 -5.55 -17.34
C CYS A 117 12.38 -6.75 -17.77
N LEU A 118 12.20 -7.73 -16.88
CA LEU A 118 11.32 -8.86 -17.13
C LEU A 118 9.86 -8.43 -16.96
N ILE A 119 9.18 -8.10 -18.05
CA ILE A 119 7.78 -7.63 -18.02
C ILE A 119 6.77 -8.67 -18.50
N ASP A 120 7.22 -9.73 -19.14
CA ASP A 120 6.41 -10.82 -19.65
C ASP A 120 7.26 -12.08 -19.76
N THR A 121 6.62 -13.24 -19.66
CA THR A 121 7.27 -14.56 -19.78
C THR A 121 6.57 -15.41 -20.83
N ASP A 122 7.30 -16.29 -21.49
CA ASP A 122 6.71 -17.28 -22.40
C ASP A 122 7.48 -18.59 -22.25
N LEU A 123 6.95 -19.50 -21.43
CA LEU A 123 7.51 -20.83 -21.25
C LEU A 123 6.84 -21.78 -22.24
N SER A 124 7.63 -22.66 -22.85
CA SER A 124 7.12 -23.66 -23.79
C SER A 124 6.26 -24.76 -23.14
N GLN A 125 6.09 -24.72 -21.82
CA GLN A 125 5.37 -25.72 -21.03
C GLN A 125 4.47 -25.04 -20.01
N GLY A 126 3.32 -25.65 -19.80
CA GLY A 126 2.33 -25.26 -18.79
C GLY A 126 1.36 -24.19 -19.24
N GLU A 127 0.21 -24.14 -18.57
CA GLU A 127 -0.80 -23.11 -18.80
C GLU A 127 -0.43 -21.84 -18.05
N LYS A 128 -0.30 -20.72 -18.78
CA LYS A 128 0.07 -19.43 -18.22
C LYS A 128 -1.14 -18.67 -17.69
N LEU A 129 -1.06 -18.25 -16.43
CA LEU A 129 -1.97 -17.29 -15.83
C LEU A 129 -1.22 -16.02 -15.41
N ILE A 130 -1.65 -14.88 -15.95
CA ILE A 130 -1.00 -13.58 -15.73
C ILE A 130 -1.64 -12.88 -14.52
N GLY A 131 -0.85 -12.65 -13.48
CA GLY A 131 -1.20 -11.76 -12.38
C GLY A 131 -0.68 -10.33 -12.60
N LYS A 132 -0.92 -9.43 -11.64
CA LYS A 132 -0.43 -8.04 -11.70
C LYS A 132 1.10 -7.97 -11.79
N VAL A 133 1.80 -8.84 -11.06
CA VAL A 133 3.27 -8.83 -10.94
C VAL A 133 3.94 -10.20 -11.05
N ARG A 134 3.16 -11.28 -11.05
CA ARG A 134 3.66 -12.66 -11.16
C ARG A 134 2.94 -13.35 -12.31
N ASP A 135 3.69 -14.06 -13.13
CA ASP A 135 3.14 -15.00 -14.10
C ASP A 135 3.25 -16.40 -13.51
N ARG A 136 2.16 -17.15 -13.54
CA ARG A 136 2.08 -18.51 -12.99
C ARG A 136 1.93 -19.49 -14.13
N TYR A 137 2.64 -20.61 -14.06
CA TYR A 137 2.53 -21.70 -15.01
C TYR A 137 2.17 -22.97 -14.26
N ASP A 138 1.05 -23.59 -14.63
CA ASP A 138 0.71 -24.92 -14.17
C ASP A 138 1.47 -25.95 -15.02
N LEU A 139 2.40 -26.68 -14.41
CA LEU A 139 3.23 -27.69 -15.07
C LEU A 139 2.65 -29.11 -14.91
N GLY A 140 1.45 -29.25 -14.32
CA GLY A 140 0.74 -30.51 -14.09
C GLY A 140 0.99 -31.10 -12.70
N ASP A 141 2.25 -31.34 -12.33
CA ASP A 141 2.64 -31.87 -11.00
C ASP A 141 3.07 -30.79 -10.01
N ARG A 142 3.36 -29.58 -10.51
CA ARG A 142 3.87 -28.44 -9.76
C ARG A 142 3.56 -27.14 -10.47
N MET A 143 3.74 -26.01 -9.78
CA MET A 143 3.62 -24.68 -10.36
C MET A 143 4.99 -24.03 -10.50
N ALA A 144 5.18 -23.28 -11.59
CA ALA A 144 6.25 -22.29 -11.67
C ALA A 144 5.66 -20.88 -11.45
N LEU A 145 6.20 -20.19 -10.45
CA LEU A 145 5.83 -18.83 -10.09
C LEU A 145 6.97 -17.90 -10.53
N ILE A 146 6.76 -17.11 -11.59
CA ILE A 146 7.75 -16.16 -12.08
C ILE A 146 7.38 -14.75 -11.63
N THR A 147 8.18 -14.19 -10.73
CA THR A 147 8.01 -12.82 -10.25
C THR A 147 8.66 -11.86 -11.23
N THR A 148 7.84 -11.03 -11.84
CA THR A 148 8.27 -10.07 -12.88
C THR A 148 8.67 -8.73 -12.28
N ASP A 149 9.28 -7.90 -13.11
CA ASP A 149 9.66 -6.53 -12.80
C ASP A 149 8.48 -5.55 -12.89
N ARG A 150 7.28 -6.02 -13.30
CA ARG A 150 6.05 -5.20 -13.32
C ARG A 150 5.77 -4.64 -11.93
N GLN A 151 5.53 -3.34 -11.84
CA GLN A 151 5.10 -2.64 -10.63
C GLN A 151 3.65 -2.20 -10.79
N SER A 152 2.79 -2.64 -9.87
CA SER A 152 1.40 -2.19 -9.81
C SER A 152 1.17 -1.22 -8.65
N ALA A 153 0.30 -0.23 -8.85
CA ALA A 153 -0.36 0.49 -7.77
C ALA A 153 -1.72 0.98 -8.25
N PHE A 154 -2.67 1.18 -7.31
CA PHE A 154 -4.06 1.53 -7.62
C PHE A 154 -4.71 0.54 -8.62
N ASP A 155 -4.44 -0.75 -8.43
CA ASP A 155 -4.93 -1.86 -9.26
C ASP A 155 -4.58 -1.80 -10.75
N ARG A 156 -3.51 -1.08 -11.10
CA ARG A 156 -2.99 -1.00 -12.47
C ARG A 156 -1.48 -1.22 -12.48
N VAL A 157 -0.98 -1.87 -13.52
CA VAL A 157 0.48 -1.92 -13.80
C VAL A 157 0.90 -0.54 -14.29
N LEU A 158 1.86 0.08 -13.60
CA LEU A 158 2.29 1.46 -13.84
C LEU A 158 3.62 1.56 -14.58
N ALA A 159 4.54 0.65 -14.28
CA ALA A 159 5.90 0.65 -14.81
C ALA A 159 6.55 -0.73 -14.61
N ALA A 160 7.78 -0.87 -15.08
CA ALA A 160 8.67 -1.95 -14.72
C ALA A 160 9.86 -1.38 -13.94
N ILE A 161 10.27 -2.08 -12.88
CA ILE A 161 11.42 -1.71 -12.05
C ILE A 161 12.45 -2.83 -12.19
N LEU A 162 13.59 -2.51 -12.79
CA LEU A 162 14.67 -3.47 -13.03
C LEU A 162 15.05 -4.22 -11.74
N PHE A 163 15.19 -5.54 -11.84
CA PHE A 163 15.54 -6.47 -10.75
C PHE A 163 14.52 -6.57 -9.61
N LYS A 164 13.38 -5.86 -9.68
CA LYS A 164 12.33 -5.95 -8.66
C LYS A 164 11.87 -7.40 -8.50
N GLY A 165 11.66 -8.12 -9.59
CA GLY A 165 11.19 -9.50 -9.54
C GLY A 165 12.16 -10.40 -8.77
N GLN A 166 13.46 -10.22 -8.99
CA GLN A 166 14.53 -10.96 -8.32
C GLN A 166 14.57 -10.68 -6.83
N VAL A 167 14.56 -9.39 -6.46
CA VAL A 167 14.59 -8.97 -5.06
C VAL A 167 13.38 -9.53 -4.32
N LEU A 168 12.18 -9.44 -4.90
CA LEU A 168 10.96 -9.91 -4.24
C LEU A 168 10.93 -11.44 -4.10
N ASN A 169 11.24 -12.19 -5.16
CA ASN A 169 11.22 -13.65 -5.11
C ASN A 169 12.28 -14.21 -4.16
N MET A 170 13.49 -13.65 -4.15
CA MET A 170 14.53 -14.04 -3.20
C MET A 170 14.20 -13.64 -1.76
N THR A 171 13.51 -12.51 -1.55
CA THR A 171 13.00 -12.12 -0.23
C THR A 171 11.95 -13.12 0.26
N SER A 172 11.00 -13.52 -0.59
CA SER A 172 10.02 -14.56 -0.26
C SER A 172 10.69 -15.90 0.04
N ALA A 173 11.64 -16.34 -0.78
CA ALA A 173 12.39 -17.58 -0.55
C ALA A 173 13.12 -17.58 0.80
N TRP A 174 13.73 -16.44 1.16
CA TRP A 174 14.36 -16.29 2.46
C TRP A 174 13.34 -16.39 3.61
N TRP A 175 12.20 -15.69 3.52
CA TRP A 175 11.15 -15.76 4.54
C TRP A 175 10.58 -17.17 4.69
N PHE A 176 10.30 -17.85 3.58
CA PHE A 176 9.83 -19.23 3.61
C PHE A 176 10.78 -20.14 4.37
N GLU A 177 12.09 -20.00 4.18
CA GLU A 177 13.11 -20.74 4.93
C GLU A 177 13.13 -20.33 6.41
N GLN A 178 13.08 -19.03 6.71
CA GLN A 178 13.09 -18.56 8.10
C GLN A 178 11.87 -19.05 8.90
N THR A 179 10.71 -19.24 8.27
CA THR A 179 9.46 -19.59 8.95
C THR A 179 9.11 -21.07 8.93
N ARG A 180 9.98 -21.96 8.39
CA ARG A 180 9.71 -23.41 8.30
C ARG A 180 9.42 -24.08 9.64
N HIS A 181 9.99 -23.53 10.71
CA HIS A 181 9.80 -24.03 12.07
C HIS A 181 8.42 -23.69 12.64
N ILE A 182 7.67 -22.77 12.01
CA ILE A 182 6.30 -22.37 12.38
C ILE A 182 5.29 -23.16 11.56
N VAL A 183 5.49 -23.19 10.24
CA VAL A 183 4.58 -23.84 9.28
C VAL A 183 5.38 -24.32 8.05
N PRO A 184 5.10 -25.52 7.51
CA PRO A 184 5.65 -25.93 6.22
C PRO A 184 5.13 -25.01 5.10
N ASN A 185 5.82 -24.97 3.96
CA ASN A 185 5.45 -24.11 2.84
C ASN A 185 5.50 -24.86 1.51
N HIS A 186 4.94 -24.25 0.47
CA HIS A 186 4.83 -24.89 -0.84
C HIS A 186 6.11 -24.88 -1.68
N VAL A 187 7.21 -24.23 -1.25
CA VAL A 187 8.40 -24.07 -2.08
C VAL A 187 9.14 -25.40 -2.23
N LEU A 188 9.36 -25.82 -3.47
CA LEU A 188 10.17 -26.99 -3.83
C LEU A 188 11.60 -26.60 -4.18
N SER A 189 11.78 -25.53 -4.97
CA SER A 189 13.09 -25.01 -5.34
C SER A 189 13.01 -23.59 -5.91
N VAL A 190 14.16 -22.90 -5.96
CA VAL A 190 14.32 -21.57 -6.56
C VAL A 190 15.45 -21.65 -7.59
N PRO A 191 15.18 -22.13 -8.82
CA PRO A 191 16.21 -22.38 -9.83
C PRO A 191 16.78 -21.11 -10.47
N ASP A 192 16.07 -19.99 -10.35
CA ASP A 192 16.46 -18.68 -10.85
C ASP A 192 15.97 -17.59 -9.86
N PRO A 193 16.66 -16.45 -9.71
CA PRO A 193 16.23 -15.40 -8.81
C PRO A 193 14.81 -14.87 -9.04
N ASN A 194 14.24 -14.98 -10.24
CA ASN A 194 12.86 -14.62 -10.54
C ASN A 194 11.86 -15.78 -10.37
N VAL A 195 12.32 -17.03 -10.20
CA VAL A 195 11.48 -18.23 -10.34
C VAL A 195 11.43 -19.03 -9.04
N THR A 196 10.22 -19.32 -8.58
CA THR A 196 9.96 -20.32 -7.53
C THR A 196 9.19 -21.49 -8.14
N ILE A 197 9.67 -22.71 -7.93
CA ILE A 197 8.91 -23.94 -8.20
C ILE A 197 8.20 -24.34 -6.92
N ALA A 198 6.90 -24.53 -6.98
CA ALA A 198 6.05 -24.76 -5.81
C ALA A 198 5.12 -25.97 -6.00
N LYS A 199 4.76 -26.62 -4.89
CA LYS A 199 3.68 -27.60 -4.82
C LYS A 199 2.36 -26.95 -5.22
N ILE A 200 1.49 -27.72 -5.86
CA ILE A 200 0.09 -27.34 -6.08
C ILE A 200 -0.65 -27.49 -4.74
N CYS A 201 -1.42 -26.47 -4.36
CA CYS A 201 -2.23 -26.47 -3.15
C CYS A 201 -3.65 -26.02 -3.48
N THR A 202 -4.63 -26.63 -2.80
CA THR A 202 -5.99 -26.09 -2.74
C THR A 202 -5.99 -24.90 -1.78
N VAL A 203 -6.04 -23.70 -2.35
CA VAL A 203 -5.93 -22.43 -1.60
C VAL A 203 -7.17 -22.20 -0.75
N PHE A 204 -7.00 -21.80 0.50
CA PHE A 204 -8.12 -21.33 1.31
C PHE A 204 -8.62 -19.97 0.76
N PRO A 205 -9.93 -19.78 0.57
CA PRO A 205 -10.49 -18.57 -0.02
C PRO A 205 -10.54 -17.37 0.95
N ILE A 206 -9.55 -17.27 1.85
CA ILE A 206 -9.41 -16.25 2.88
C ILE A 206 -7.98 -15.73 2.88
N GLU A 207 -7.86 -14.40 2.88
CA GLU A 207 -6.61 -13.70 3.11
C GLU A 207 -6.47 -13.36 4.60
N PHE A 208 -5.37 -13.77 5.22
CA PHE A 208 -5.13 -13.58 6.65
C PHE A 208 -4.32 -12.30 6.86
N VAL A 209 -5.01 -11.17 6.95
CA VAL A 209 -4.36 -9.86 7.09
C VAL A 209 -4.10 -9.53 8.56
N MET A 210 -2.84 -9.53 8.95
CA MET A 210 -2.39 -9.16 10.29
C MET A 210 -2.00 -7.68 10.35
N ARG A 211 -2.43 -6.97 11.39
CA ARG A 211 -2.19 -5.52 11.56
C ARG A 211 -1.67 -5.21 12.95
N ALA A 212 -0.58 -4.44 13.01
CA ALA A 212 -0.05 -3.87 14.25
C ALA A 212 -0.35 -2.37 14.39
N TYR A 213 -0.75 -1.72 13.31
CA TYR A 213 -1.01 -0.28 13.28
C TYR A 213 -2.31 0.00 12.54
N ILE A 214 -3.02 1.05 12.97
CA ILE A 214 -4.22 1.53 12.29
C ILE A 214 -3.84 2.45 11.14
N THR A 215 -3.86 1.91 9.91
CA THR A 215 -3.50 2.65 8.70
C THR A 215 -4.35 2.24 7.50
N GLY A 216 -3.94 2.70 6.31
CA GLY A 216 -4.57 2.44 5.03
C GLY A 216 -5.26 3.67 4.43
N THR A 217 -5.55 3.56 3.15
CA THR A 217 -6.19 4.62 2.35
C THR A 217 -7.35 4.12 1.50
N THR A 218 -7.55 2.82 1.39
CA THR A 218 -8.69 2.24 0.67
C THR A 218 -9.97 2.41 1.49
N SER A 219 -11.13 2.37 0.83
CA SER A 219 -12.44 2.44 1.48
C SER A 219 -12.67 1.32 2.49
N THR A 220 -12.03 0.16 2.26
CA THR A 220 -12.12 -1.04 3.10
C THR A 220 -11.08 -1.08 4.21
N SER A 221 -10.01 -0.26 4.16
CA SER A 221 -8.97 -0.30 5.20
C SER A 221 -9.48 0.10 6.59
N LEU A 222 -8.90 -0.51 7.63
CA LEU A 222 -9.26 -0.30 9.03
C LEU A 222 -9.31 1.19 9.40
N TRP A 223 -8.32 2.00 9.00
CA TRP A 223 -8.32 3.43 9.29
C TRP A 223 -9.50 4.17 8.65
N THR A 224 -9.82 3.88 7.39
CA THR A 224 -10.94 4.55 6.69
C THR A 224 -12.28 4.22 7.34
N VAL A 225 -12.47 2.95 7.72
CA VAL A 225 -13.69 2.49 8.42
C VAL A 225 -13.77 3.11 9.82
N TYR A 226 -12.68 3.10 10.58
CA TYR A 226 -12.62 3.69 11.92
C TYR A 226 -12.91 5.20 11.89
N ARG A 227 -12.31 5.92 10.95
CA ARG A 227 -12.53 7.35 10.75
C ARG A 227 -13.97 7.69 10.37
N SER A 228 -14.70 6.75 9.76
CA SER A 228 -16.13 6.93 9.45
C SER A 228 -17.05 6.77 10.67
N GLY A 229 -16.48 6.59 11.87
CA GLY A 229 -17.23 6.41 13.12
C GLY A 229 -17.56 4.96 13.46
N ARG A 230 -17.15 3.98 12.63
CA ARG A 230 -17.34 2.56 12.94
C ARG A 230 -16.27 2.08 13.91
N ARG A 231 -16.65 1.22 14.86
CA ARG A 231 -15.74 0.61 15.85
C ARG A 231 -15.68 -0.89 15.76
N GLN A 232 -16.68 -1.53 15.16
CA GLN A 232 -16.64 -2.94 14.85
C GLN A 232 -16.01 -3.14 13.46
N TYR A 233 -15.01 -4.01 13.37
CA TYR A 233 -14.33 -4.35 12.13
C TYR A 233 -13.85 -5.81 12.17
N CYS A 234 -14.30 -6.66 11.24
CA CYS A 234 -13.96 -8.09 11.20
C CYS A 234 -14.23 -8.83 12.53
N GLY A 235 -15.30 -8.47 13.26
CA GLY A 235 -15.60 -9.07 14.57
C GLY A 235 -14.75 -8.51 15.73
N ILE A 236 -13.91 -7.50 15.49
CA ILE A 236 -13.08 -6.86 16.51
C ILE A 236 -13.69 -5.52 16.92
N ASP A 237 -13.79 -5.29 18.23
CA ASP A 237 -14.08 -3.99 18.82
C ASP A 237 -12.80 -3.14 18.90
N VAL A 238 -12.74 -2.13 18.04
CA VAL A 238 -11.63 -1.19 17.97
C VAL A 238 -11.87 -0.07 18.99
N PRO A 239 -10.91 0.21 19.90
CA PRO A 239 -11.10 1.22 20.94
C PRO A 239 -11.17 2.63 20.36
N ASP A 240 -11.87 3.51 21.07
CA ASP A 240 -11.90 4.94 20.78
C ASP A 240 -10.54 5.64 20.98
N GLY A 241 -10.43 6.85 20.42
CA GLY A 241 -9.26 7.72 20.61
C GLY A 241 -8.05 7.40 19.73
N LEU A 242 -8.08 6.35 18.91
CA LEU A 242 -7.00 6.06 17.96
C LEU A 242 -6.84 7.15 16.90
N ILE A 243 -5.59 7.46 16.54
CA ILE A 243 -5.23 8.37 15.44
C ILE A 243 -4.55 7.63 14.29
N LYS A 244 -4.46 8.27 13.11
CA LYS A 244 -3.89 7.64 11.90
C LYS A 244 -2.44 7.20 12.14
N ASN A 245 -2.10 5.99 11.72
CA ASN A 245 -0.79 5.35 11.84
C ASN A 245 -0.36 5.07 13.29
N GLN A 246 -1.28 5.06 14.25
CA GLN A 246 -0.99 4.66 15.63
C GLN A 246 -0.82 3.14 15.75
N LYS A 247 0.09 2.70 16.63
CA LYS A 247 0.18 1.29 17.02
C LYS A 247 -1.11 0.84 17.74
N LEU A 248 -1.64 -0.30 17.33
CA LEU A 248 -2.80 -0.92 17.96
C LEU A 248 -2.44 -1.51 19.33
N PRO A 249 -3.40 -1.64 20.26
CA PRO A 249 -3.14 -2.24 21.57
C PRO A 249 -2.63 -3.69 21.50
N THR A 250 -3.15 -4.43 20.53
CA THR A 250 -2.71 -5.79 20.17
C THR A 250 -2.68 -5.92 18.64
N ASN A 251 -2.03 -6.96 18.14
CA ASN A 251 -2.10 -7.28 16.71
C ASN A 251 -3.52 -7.77 16.38
N TYR A 252 -4.10 -7.24 15.31
CA TYR A 252 -5.44 -7.63 14.85
C TYR A 252 -5.34 -8.51 13.61
N LEU A 253 -6.07 -9.63 13.62
CA LEU A 253 -6.33 -10.44 12.43
C LEU A 253 -7.63 -9.95 11.79
N THR A 254 -7.54 -9.35 10.62
CA THR A 254 -8.68 -8.77 9.90
C THR A 254 -8.84 -9.44 8.53
N PRO A 255 -9.45 -10.63 8.46
CA PRO A 255 -9.46 -11.41 7.24
C PRO A 255 -10.31 -10.76 6.15
N THR A 256 -9.95 -11.06 4.90
CA THR A 256 -10.70 -10.68 3.70
C THR A 256 -11.02 -11.92 2.87
N THR A 257 -12.20 -11.96 2.26
CA THR A 257 -12.55 -13.03 1.31
C THR A 257 -11.74 -12.87 0.03
N LYS A 258 -11.43 -13.97 -0.65
CA LYS A 258 -10.85 -13.96 -2.00
C LYS A 258 -11.94 -14.28 -3.02
N ALA A 259 -12.65 -13.26 -3.51
CA ALA A 259 -13.81 -13.42 -4.39
C ALA A 259 -13.55 -12.83 -5.79
N GLU A 260 -14.24 -13.34 -6.82
CA GLU A 260 -14.02 -12.91 -8.22
C GLU A 260 -14.31 -11.42 -8.46
N ASP A 261 -15.32 -10.87 -7.80
CA ASP A 261 -15.71 -9.46 -7.96
C ASP A 261 -14.86 -8.54 -7.09
N HIS A 262 -14.95 -8.67 -5.75
CA HIS A 262 -14.22 -7.85 -4.80
C HIS A 262 -14.01 -8.56 -3.46
N ASP A 263 -12.79 -8.45 -2.94
CA ASP A 263 -12.46 -8.88 -1.58
C ASP A 263 -13.21 -8.02 -0.56
N ARG A 264 -13.91 -8.65 0.39
CA ARG A 264 -14.60 -7.95 1.48
C ARG A 264 -14.00 -8.32 2.84
N PRO A 265 -13.95 -7.38 3.80
CA PRO A 265 -13.72 -7.73 5.20
C PRO A 265 -14.79 -8.73 5.69
N ILE A 266 -14.36 -9.74 6.44
CA ILE A 266 -15.23 -10.78 7.00
C ILE A 266 -14.84 -11.04 8.46
N SER A 267 -15.77 -11.49 9.30
CA SER A 267 -15.50 -11.88 10.68
C SER A 267 -15.24 -13.39 10.81
N PRO A 268 -14.57 -13.85 11.89
CA PRO A 268 -14.41 -15.27 12.18
C PRO A 268 -15.72 -16.08 12.12
N ASP A 269 -16.79 -15.54 12.72
CA ASP A 269 -18.10 -16.20 12.75
C ASP A 269 -18.71 -16.34 11.36
N GLU A 270 -18.58 -15.30 10.51
CA GLU A 270 -19.02 -15.32 9.11
C GLU A 270 -18.20 -16.31 8.27
N ILE A 271 -16.88 -16.43 8.50
CA ILE A 271 -16.02 -17.39 7.77
C ILE A 271 -16.55 -18.82 7.93
N VAL A 272 -16.90 -19.21 9.15
CA VAL A 272 -17.38 -20.56 9.46
C VAL A 272 -18.84 -20.73 9.03
N SER A 273 -19.72 -19.78 9.36
CA SER A 273 -21.15 -19.91 9.07
C SER A 273 -21.49 -19.84 7.58
N GLU A 274 -20.69 -19.11 6.78
CA GLU A 274 -20.82 -19.07 5.32
C GLU A 274 -20.02 -20.19 4.60
N ASN A 275 -19.37 -21.09 5.34
CA ASN A 275 -18.57 -22.21 4.80
C ASN A 275 -17.36 -21.79 3.93
N TRP A 276 -16.73 -20.65 4.24
CA TRP A 276 -15.45 -20.29 3.61
C TRP A 276 -14.31 -21.19 4.11
N MET A 277 -14.36 -21.57 5.38
CA MET A 277 -13.44 -22.51 6.03
C MET A 277 -14.16 -23.30 7.12
N THR A 278 -13.62 -24.47 7.49
CA THR A 278 -14.05 -25.17 8.71
C THR A 278 -13.57 -24.41 9.96
N ALA A 279 -14.22 -24.64 11.11
CA ALA A 279 -13.79 -24.05 12.38
C ALA A 279 -12.34 -24.42 12.72
N ASP A 280 -11.98 -25.70 12.55
CA ASP A 280 -10.64 -26.22 12.83
C ASP A 280 -9.59 -25.58 11.90
N ASP A 281 -9.90 -25.45 10.60
CA ASP A 281 -9.00 -24.80 9.64
C ASP A 281 -8.79 -23.33 9.95
N TRP A 282 -9.88 -22.63 10.30
CA TRP A 282 -9.81 -21.23 10.68
C TRP A 282 -8.95 -21.05 11.93
N GLU A 283 -9.16 -21.87 12.97
CA GLU A 283 -8.37 -21.81 14.20
C GLU A 283 -6.88 -22.05 13.92
N GLN A 284 -6.56 -23.10 13.17
CA GLN A 284 -5.17 -23.45 12.84
C GLN A 284 -4.49 -22.36 12.00
N CYS A 285 -5.12 -21.88 10.93
CA CYS A 285 -4.54 -20.85 10.07
C CYS A 285 -4.43 -19.50 10.79
N SER A 286 -5.40 -19.16 11.64
CA SER A 286 -5.35 -17.92 12.45
C SER A 286 -4.21 -17.93 13.45
N ARG A 287 -3.93 -19.09 14.07
CA ARG A 287 -2.77 -19.27 14.95
C ARG A 287 -1.47 -19.12 14.17
N ILE A 288 -1.35 -19.78 13.03
CA ILE A 288 -0.18 -19.70 12.15
C ILE A 288 0.08 -18.24 11.73
N ALA A 289 -0.94 -17.52 11.25
CA ALA A 289 -0.81 -16.13 10.83
C ALA A 289 -0.33 -15.21 11.97
N GLN A 290 -0.80 -15.43 13.19
CA GLN A 290 -0.35 -14.67 14.37
C GLN A 290 1.11 -14.96 14.73
N GLU A 291 1.52 -16.24 14.71
CA GLU A 291 2.90 -16.65 14.98
C GLU A 291 3.87 -16.11 13.93
N LEU A 292 3.51 -16.22 12.64
CA LEU A 292 4.28 -15.65 11.53
C LEU A 292 4.43 -14.14 11.66
N PHE A 293 3.36 -13.43 12.03
CA PHE A 293 3.41 -11.98 12.16
C PHE A 293 4.27 -11.53 13.34
N ALA A 294 4.15 -12.20 14.48
CA ALA A 294 4.98 -11.93 15.65
C ALA A 294 6.47 -12.18 15.35
N PHE A 295 6.79 -13.28 14.66
CA PHE A 295 8.15 -13.57 14.19
C PHE A 295 8.67 -12.50 13.22
N GLY A 296 7.86 -12.13 12.23
CA GLY A 296 8.19 -11.08 11.27
C GLY A 296 8.42 -9.71 11.93
N GLN A 297 7.66 -9.38 12.96
CA GLN A 297 7.85 -8.16 13.76
C GLN A 297 9.18 -8.17 14.51
N ALA A 298 9.51 -9.26 15.18
CA ALA A 298 10.78 -9.40 15.89
C ALA A 298 11.96 -9.25 14.92
N LYS A 299 11.90 -9.95 13.78
CA LYS A 299 12.93 -9.91 12.75
C LYS A 299 13.07 -8.53 12.10
N ALA A 300 11.95 -7.85 11.81
CA ALA A 300 12.00 -6.48 11.29
C ALA A 300 12.65 -5.52 12.29
N ALA A 301 12.34 -5.66 13.59
CA ALA A 301 12.89 -4.81 14.64
C ALA A 301 14.41 -4.96 14.81
N GLU A 302 14.96 -6.18 14.63
CA GLU A 302 16.42 -6.43 14.60
C GLU A 302 17.15 -5.58 13.56
N HIS A 303 16.44 -5.19 12.49
CA HIS A 303 16.98 -4.41 11.38
C HIS A 303 16.47 -2.96 11.34
N GLY A 304 15.87 -2.47 12.45
CA GLY A 304 15.38 -1.09 12.55
C GLY A 304 14.14 -0.80 11.69
N LEU A 305 13.42 -1.85 11.26
CA LEU A 305 12.19 -1.76 10.48
C LEU A 305 10.96 -1.99 11.36
N VAL A 306 9.83 -1.41 10.95
CA VAL A 306 8.53 -1.64 11.58
C VAL A 306 7.65 -2.40 10.60
N LEU A 307 7.27 -3.63 10.97
CA LEU A 307 6.26 -4.39 10.24
C LEU A 307 4.85 -3.89 10.66
N VAL A 308 4.24 -3.11 9.77
CA VAL A 308 2.98 -2.38 10.01
C VAL A 308 1.78 -3.32 9.90
N ASP A 309 1.69 -4.01 8.77
CA ASP A 309 0.72 -5.05 8.48
C ASP A 309 1.31 -6.01 7.42
N THR A 310 0.68 -7.16 7.24
CA THR A 310 0.99 -8.10 6.16
C THR A 310 -0.20 -9.01 5.89
N LYS A 311 -0.20 -9.65 4.73
CA LYS A 311 -1.20 -10.65 4.33
C LYS A 311 -0.50 -12.00 4.16
N TYR A 312 -1.11 -13.04 4.72
CA TYR A 312 -0.74 -14.43 4.44
C TYR A 312 -1.82 -15.14 3.64
N GLU A 313 -1.41 -16.09 2.80
CA GLU A 313 -2.29 -17.09 2.21
C GLU A 313 -1.80 -18.47 2.63
N MET A 314 -2.75 -19.38 2.83
CA MET A 314 -2.47 -20.78 3.13
C MET A 314 -3.31 -21.66 2.21
N GLY A 315 -2.86 -22.89 2.01
CA GLY A 315 -3.62 -23.89 1.27
C GLY A 315 -3.33 -25.30 1.79
N ARG A 316 -4.12 -26.26 1.35
CA ARG A 316 -3.91 -27.68 1.63
C ARG A 316 -3.20 -28.35 0.47
N ASP A 317 -2.21 -29.19 0.77
CA ASP A 317 -1.64 -30.10 -0.23
C ASP A 317 -2.53 -31.34 -0.45
N GLU A 318 -2.08 -32.25 -1.31
CA GLU A 318 -2.79 -33.50 -1.63
C GLU A 318 -2.99 -34.44 -0.42
N ASN A 319 -2.16 -34.30 0.62
CA ASN A 319 -2.26 -35.07 1.87
C ASN A 319 -3.14 -34.36 2.91
N GLY A 320 -3.65 -33.17 2.59
CA GLY A 320 -4.43 -32.33 3.49
C GLY A 320 -3.58 -31.51 4.47
N GLU A 321 -2.26 -31.47 4.32
CA GLU A 321 -1.38 -30.65 5.17
C GLU A 321 -1.53 -29.17 4.82
N ILE A 322 -1.66 -28.31 5.84
CA ILE A 322 -1.73 -26.85 5.65
C ILE A 322 -0.31 -26.30 5.41
N LEU A 323 -0.14 -25.67 4.25
CA LEU A 323 1.10 -25.03 3.83
C LEU A 323 0.93 -23.52 3.77
N LEU A 324 1.96 -22.78 4.16
CA LEU A 324 2.10 -21.37 3.80
C LEU A 324 2.41 -21.26 2.30
N ILE A 325 1.67 -20.37 1.63
CA ILE A 325 1.81 -20.11 0.19
C ILE A 325 1.91 -18.60 -0.06
N ASP A 326 2.05 -18.25 -1.34
CA ASP A 326 2.06 -16.90 -1.91
C ASP A 326 3.35 -16.08 -1.73
#